data_AF-A0A966D826-F1
#
_entry.id   AF-A0A966D826-F1
#
_cell.length_a   1.000
_cell.length_b   1.000
_cell.length_c   1.000
_cell.angle_alpha   90.00
_cell.angle_beta   90.00
_cell.angle_gamma   90.00
#
_symmetry.space_group_name_H-M   'P 1'
#
loop_
_entity.id
_entity.type
_entity.pdbx_description
1 polymer ?
#
loop_
_entity_poly.entity_id
_entity_poly.type
_entity_poly.pdbx_seq_one_letter_code
_entity_poly.pdbx_strand_id
1 'polypeptide(L)' 'DELLGLENLRGMHLNDAKAEAGSHLDRHASLGEGTIGWACFDAIATDPRLCNIPLILETVDREKWKAEVARIRRAELS' A
#
# COMPACT_ATOMS: atom_id res chain seq x y z
N ASP A 1 -9.21 -15.80 5.88
CA ASP A 1 -8.48 -16.82 5.08
C ASP A 1 -9.37 -17.92 4.50
N GLU A 2 -10.60 -18.14 4.98
CA GLU A 2 -11.38 -19.34 4.61
C GLU A 2 -12.00 -19.35 3.19
N LEU A 3 -12.23 -18.19 2.56
CA LEU A 3 -12.92 -18.13 1.26
C LEU A 3 -11.97 -18.21 0.05
N LEU A 4 -10.81 -17.55 0.15
CA LEU A 4 -9.84 -17.43 -0.95
C LEU A 4 -8.41 -17.81 -0.54
N GLY A 5 -8.08 -17.86 0.75
CA GLY A 5 -6.72 -18.16 1.22
C GLY A 5 -5.68 -17.08 0.89
N LEU A 6 -4.77 -16.81 1.82
CA LEU A 6 -3.64 -15.88 1.58
C LEU A 6 -2.64 -16.45 0.56
N GLU A 7 -2.58 -17.76 0.40
CA GLU A 7 -1.74 -18.46 -0.59
C GLU A 7 -2.06 -18.08 -2.05
N ASN A 8 -3.27 -17.57 -2.29
CA ASN A 8 -3.71 -17.09 -3.60
C ASN A 8 -3.44 -15.59 -3.80
N LEU A 9 -2.98 -14.86 -2.77
CA LEU A 9 -2.55 -13.48 -2.91
C LEU A 9 -1.21 -13.45 -3.65
N ARG A 10 -1.21 -12.88 -4.86
CA ARG A 10 -0.04 -12.84 -5.75
C ARG A 10 0.62 -11.46 -5.86
N GLY A 11 0.04 -10.44 -5.24
CA GLY A 11 0.48 -9.06 -5.34
C GLY A 11 -0.55 -8.09 -4.78
N MET A 12 -0.13 -6.85 -4.55
CA MET A 12 -1.00 -5.80 -4.05
C MET A 12 -0.63 -4.46 -4.68
N HIS A 13 -1.65 -3.67 -5.05
CA HIS A 13 -1.47 -2.28 -5.41
C HIS A 13 -1.56 -1.42 -4.14
N LEU A 14 -0.56 -0.59 -3.92
CA LEU A 14 -0.42 0.29 -2.77
C LEU A 14 -0.72 1.72 -3.19
N ASN A 15 -1.95 2.16 -2.89
CA ASN A 15 -2.46 3.48 -3.23
C ASN A 15 -3.11 4.08 -2.00
N ASP A 16 -2.83 5.35 -1.70
CA ASP A 16 -3.66 6.12 -0.79
C ASP A 16 -4.90 6.64 -1.53
N ALA A 17 -5.92 7.05 -0.79
CA ALA A 17 -7.19 7.50 -1.34
C ALA A 17 -7.39 9.00 -1.11
N LYS A 18 -7.75 9.74 -2.16
CA LYS A 18 -8.19 11.14 -2.03
C LYS A 18 -9.60 11.27 -1.44
N ALA A 19 -10.40 10.22 -1.58
CA ALA A 19 -11.79 10.21 -1.15
C ALA A 19 -11.96 9.44 0.16
N GLU A 20 -13.05 9.73 0.87
CA GLU A 20 -13.41 9.03 2.10
C GLU A 20 -13.76 7.55 1.84
N ALA A 21 -13.59 6.74 2.88
CA ALA A 21 -13.98 5.33 2.86
C ALA A 21 -15.48 5.17 2.52
N GLY A 22 -15.80 4.25 1.61
CA GLY A 22 -17.18 4.01 1.16
C GLY A 22 -17.70 5.00 0.10
N SER A 23 -16.84 5.90 -0.43
CA SER A 23 -17.24 6.85 -1.48
C SER A 23 -17.48 6.25 -2.86
N HIS A 24 -17.00 5.01 -3.12
CA HIS A 24 -17.00 4.37 -4.43
C HIS A 24 -16.23 5.15 -5.52
N LEU A 25 -15.35 6.07 -5.13
CA LEU A 25 -14.51 6.84 -6.04
C LEU A 25 -13.08 6.28 -6.08
N ASP A 26 -12.63 5.95 -7.28
CA ASP A 26 -11.26 5.48 -7.51
C ASP A 26 -10.32 6.67 -7.79
N ARG A 27 -9.82 7.28 -6.72
CA ARG A 27 -8.99 8.49 -6.77
C ARG A 27 -7.75 8.33 -5.92
N HIS A 28 -6.64 7.94 -6.55
CA HIS A 28 -5.38 7.73 -5.85
C HIS A 28 -4.75 9.04 -5.35
N ALA A 29 -4.06 8.94 -4.21
CA ALA A 29 -3.16 9.94 -3.64
C ALA A 29 -1.75 9.34 -3.47
N SER A 30 -0.75 10.19 -3.26
CA SER A 30 0.55 9.76 -2.75
C SER A 30 0.38 9.14 -1.36
N LEU A 31 1.24 8.21 -0.98
CA LEU A 31 1.18 7.53 0.31
C LEU A 31 1.28 8.53 1.47
N GLY A 32 0.28 8.51 2.35
CA GLY A 32 0.19 9.41 3.49
C GLY A 32 -0.38 10.80 3.20
N GLU A 33 -0.75 11.08 1.95
CA GLU A 33 -1.38 12.34 1.54
C GLU A 33 -2.89 12.18 1.29
N GLY A 34 -3.43 10.98 1.50
CA GLY A 34 -4.85 10.68 1.42
C GLY A 34 -5.48 10.36 2.76
N THR A 35 -6.63 9.69 2.71
CA THR A 35 -7.47 9.35 3.85
C THR A 35 -7.03 8.05 4.56
N ILE A 36 -6.19 7.22 3.92
CA ILE A 36 -5.71 5.95 4.50
C ILE A 36 -4.52 6.20 5.43
N GLY A 37 -3.53 6.97 4.96
CA GLY A 37 -2.40 7.38 5.78
C GLY A 37 -1.30 6.33 5.96
N TRP A 38 -0.13 6.79 6.43
CA TRP A 38 1.08 5.96 6.56
C TRP A 38 0.96 4.79 7.54
N ALA A 39 0.13 4.88 8.57
CA ALA A 39 0.00 3.81 9.55
C ALA A 39 -0.44 2.48 8.91
N CYS A 40 -1.30 2.54 7.89
CA CYS A 40 -1.72 1.36 7.14
C CYS A 40 -0.57 0.77 6.32
N PHE A 41 0.16 1.62 5.60
CA PHE A 41 1.25 1.19 4.72
C PHE A 41 2.45 0.67 5.49
N ASP A 42 2.75 1.27 6.65
CA ASP A 42 3.78 0.79 7.56
C ASP A 42 3.37 -0.60 8.12
N ALA A 43 2.10 -0.80 8.50
CA ALA A 43 1.59 -2.10 8.94
C ALA A 43 1.69 -3.18 7.84
N ILE A 44 1.31 -2.84 6.60
CA ILE A 44 1.46 -3.71 5.43
C ILE A 44 2.92 -4.11 5.21
N ALA A 45 3.83 -3.14 5.25
CA ALA A 45 5.25 -3.37 4.98
C ALA A 45 5.90 -4.29 6.03
N THR A 46 5.41 -4.26 7.27
CA THR A 46 5.91 -5.10 8.38
C THR A 46 5.18 -6.44 8.52
N ASP A 47 4.14 -6.73 7.73
CA ASP A 47 3.36 -7.95 7.90
C ASP A 47 4.08 -9.16 7.28
N PRO A 48 4.49 -10.18 8.07
CA PRO A 48 5.23 -11.35 7.57
C PRO A 48 4.46 -12.15 6.51
N ARG A 49 3.13 -12.01 6.46
CA ARG A 49 2.28 -12.69 5.46
C ARG A 49 2.36 -12.06 4.08
N LEU A 50 2.89 -10.84 3.97
CA LEU A 50 2.94 -10.05 2.74
C LEU A 50 4.37 -9.85 2.19
N CYS A 51 5.41 -10.32 2.88
CA CYS A 51 6.81 -10.06 2.50
C CYS A 51 7.25 -10.68 1.15
N ASN A 52 6.51 -11.66 0.62
CA ASN A 52 6.91 -12.42 -0.58
C ASN A 52 6.03 -12.13 -1.81
N ILE A 53 5.25 -11.04 -1.78
CA ILE A 53 4.42 -10.63 -2.92
C ILE A 53 4.86 -9.26 -3.44
N PRO A 54 4.75 -9.00 -4.75
CA PRO A 54 4.99 -7.68 -5.31
C PRO A 54 4.01 -6.65 -4.74
N LEU A 55 4.57 -5.55 -4.24
CA LEU A 55 3.84 -4.35 -3.84
C LEU A 55 4.06 -3.27 -4.92
N ILE A 56 2.98 -2.83 -5.57
CA ILE A 56 3.03 -1.95 -6.76
C ILE A 56 2.41 -0.60 -6.42
N LEU A 57 3.15 0.49 -6.61
CA LEU A 57 2.59 1.85 -6.48
C LEU A 57 1.89 2.27 -7.77
N GLU A 58 0.68 2.82 -7.64
CA GLU A 58 -0.03 3.52 -8.72
C GLU A 58 -0.43 4.94 -8.25
N THR A 59 0.39 5.52 -7.36
CA THR A 59 0.22 6.86 -6.81
C THR A 59 0.39 7.93 -7.89
N VAL A 60 -0.27 9.08 -7.69
CA VAL A 60 -0.41 10.12 -8.73
C VAL A 60 0.86 10.91 -9.01
N ASP A 61 1.80 10.96 -8.07
CA ASP A 61 3.02 11.78 -8.16
C ASP A 61 4.27 10.90 -8.30
N ARG A 62 4.74 10.77 -9.54
CA ARG A 62 5.91 9.94 -9.88
C ARG A 62 7.21 10.46 -9.30
N GLU A 63 7.30 11.75 -8.98
CA GLU A 63 8.50 12.32 -8.38
C GLU A 63 8.69 11.81 -6.94
N LYS A 64 7.59 11.42 -6.28
CA LYS A 64 7.59 10.87 -4.91
C LYS A 64 7.87 9.37 -4.85
N TRP A 65 7.72 8.64 -5.95
CA TRP A 65 7.89 7.17 -5.97
C TRP A 65 9.19 6.69 -5.32
N LYS A 66 10.31 7.37 -5.59
CA LYS A 66 11.60 6.98 -5.00
C LYS A 66 11.60 7.08 -3.48
N ALA A 67 10.98 8.12 -2.94
CA ALA A 67 10.87 8.33 -1.50
C ALA A 67 9.87 7.36 -0.87
N GLU A 68 8.72 7.13 -1.52
CA GLU A 68 7.68 6.19 -1.08
C GLU A 68 8.25 4.76 -1.01
N VAL A 69 8.89 4.28 -2.08
CA VAL A 69 9.54 2.96 -2.11
C VAL A 69 10.61 2.84 -1.04
N ALA A 70 11.43 3.87 -0.84
CA ALA A 70 12.49 3.86 0.18
C ALA A 70 11.92 3.75 1.60
N ARG A 71 10.77 4.37 1.88
CA ARG A 71 10.11 4.27 3.19
C ARG A 71 9.53 2.87 3.41
N ILE A 72 8.80 2.32 2.43
CA ILE A 72 8.24 0.97 2.51
C ILE A 72 9.34 -0.06 2.78
N ARG A 73 10.45 0.00 2.03
CA ARG A 73 11.59 -0.90 2.25
C ARG A 73 12.26 -0.73 3.60
N ARG A 74 12.24 0.47 4.19
CA ARG A 74 12.79 0.69 5.52
C ARG A 74 11.93 0.02 6.59
N ALA A 75 10.60 0.11 6.47
CA ALA A 75 9.67 -0.53 7.38
C ALA A 75 9.74 -2.07 7.27
N GLU A 76 9.96 -2.62 6.08
CA GLU A 76 10.14 -4.07 5.90
C GLU A 76 11.37 -4.64 6.63
N LEU A 77 12.41 -3.82 6.82
CA LEU A 77 13.68 -4.23 7.44
C LEU A 77 13.75 -3.99 8.96
N SER A 78 12.71 -3.41 9.56
CA SER A 78 12.63 -3.10 11.00
C SER A 78 11.87 -4.17 11.77
#